data_AF-A0A2P6V1I5-F1
#
_entry.id   AF-A0A2P6V1I5-F1
#
_cell.length_a   1.000
_cell.length_b   1.000
_cell.length_c   1.000
_cell.angle_alpha   90.00
_cell.angle_beta   90.00
_cell.angle_gamma   90.00
#
_symmetry.space_group_name_H-M   'P 1'
#
loop_
_entity.id
_entity.type
_entity.pdbx_description
1 polymer ?
#
loop_
_entity_poly.entity_id
_entity_poly.type
_entity_poly.pdbx_seq_one_letter_code
_entity_poly.pdbx_strand_id
1 'polypeptide(L)'
;MSVLVVDDQPLNRLLLGKLLRSLDPHVHVIEACDGQAGLEAYLQYGRSVAMVFMDLMMPVRSGMEAVLSIRSAESCRGWLPVPIVAFTSEDVRQGTALWQECMTSGFNDVAPKPVSKRFATQLLCRWMPGLQQRGLPVAAMHAGSGSEASSGEEVASWAALARAAPEQAAGNSSSSHVYNDYMASLSTAPETFAGSFGEYHALLADDVPALRQSDAQMQLLSLRPCSVFAPHYQTNCGETLYVKSGVMNVALLVDGTRLSRGLRAGDVMTVPAGAMHAYMNTGCVDTEAVILFDAATPHMAYPVDQALSLPQQPIISSFGLTNYTAFQDRIRLPQSHLYSLNDRECTLRCAALANRTRAPGGAAADAAPAPAAAAPQAAEAAAAAEAAGGTGGAAAAAAGRSQPRRHLAAAREAAAAAAAAAAAGGQAGPQAAAAAAAVDAAAQPGALRRLAQAVWRRAGGAPSVDARPGGTGQQQQQQRLQQSDFAPYNDYMASLAKAPLDVESEYASWRALTYKVLPGLERTDSEAVLTELGACSMSALHFQTDSDEFTTVLSGTVDMILMPNGTRKVVRTMQPDDVAVIPRGVVHYFANANCETTTLLVLFNSKAASRIYPMTDLMDMPASVET
;
A
#
# COMPACT_ATOMS: atom_id res chain seq x y z
N MET A 1 11.84 30.95 -29.30
CA MET A 1 10.45 30.50 -29.58
C MET A 1 9.56 31.18 -28.56
N SER A 2 8.46 31.82 -28.95
CA SER A 2 7.70 32.67 -28.02
C SER A 2 6.43 32.00 -27.50
N VAL A 3 6.24 32.00 -26.19
CA VAL A 3 5.02 31.52 -25.53
C VAL A 3 4.40 32.70 -24.78
N LEU A 4 3.12 32.98 -25.04
CA LEU A 4 2.37 34.03 -24.36
C LEU A 4 1.68 33.45 -23.12
N VAL A 5 1.93 34.05 -21.96
CA VAL A 5 1.32 33.70 -20.68
C VAL A 5 0.47 34.87 -20.20
N VAL A 6 -0.84 34.67 -20.12
CA VAL A 6 -1.82 35.68 -19.74
C VAL A 6 -2.52 35.28 -18.45
N ASP A 7 -2.32 36.06 -17.39
CA ASP A 7 -2.86 35.81 -16.06
C ASP A 7 -2.84 37.11 -15.26
N ASP A 8 -3.85 37.38 -14.44
CA ASP A 8 -3.93 38.62 -13.67
C ASP A 8 -2.98 38.63 -12.47
N GLN A 9 -2.66 37.45 -11.93
CA GLN A 9 -1.79 37.30 -10.78
C GLN A 9 -0.31 37.23 -11.21
N PRO A 10 0.54 38.19 -10.78
CA PRO A 10 1.96 38.19 -11.12
C PRO A 10 2.70 36.92 -10.73
N LEU A 11 2.27 36.26 -9.65
CA LEU A 11 2.88 35.02 -9.17
C LEU A 11 2.65 33.85 -10.14
N ASN A 12 1.44 33.73 -10.71
CA ASN A 12 1.12 32.67 -11.67
C ASN A 12 1.93 32.84 -12.96
N ARG A 13 2.04 34.07 -13.46
CA ARG A 13 2.89 34.40 -14.63
C ARG A 13 4.35 34.04 -14.37
N LEU A 14 4.88 34.43 -13.20
CA LEU A 14 6.25 34.14 -12.81
C LEU A 14 6.53 32.63 -12.70
N LEU A 15 5.63 31.88 -12.06
CA LEU A 15 5.79 30.44 -11.86
C LEU A 15 5.72 29.67 -13.18
N LEU A 16 4.72 29.96 -14.01
CA LEU A 16 4.59 29.35 -15.33
C LEU A 16 5.76 29.74 -16.23
N GLY A 17 6.16 31.01 -16.23
CA GLY A 17 7.30 31.51 -17.00
C GLY A 17 8.64 30.89 -16.56
N LYS A 18 8.83 30.62 -15.27
CA LYS A 18 10.00 29.87 -14.76
C LYS A 18 9.94 28.41 -15.19
N LEU A 19 8.77 27.79 -15.11
CA LEU A 19 8.59 26.40 -15.52
C LEU A 19 8.91 26.20 -16.99
N LEU A 20 8.36 27.05 -17.87
CA LEU A 20 8.60 26.98 -19.32
C LEU A 20 10.08 27.15 -19.66
N ARG A 21 10.77 28.11 -19.03
CA ARG A 21 12.23 28.29 -19.20
C ARG A 21 13.06 27.13 -18.64
N SER A 22 12.56 26.43 -17.62
CA SER A 22 13.21 25.22 -17.09
C SER A 22 13.06 23.99 -17.99
N LEU A 23 12.06 24.02 -18.89
CA LEU A 23 11.83 22.98 -19.89
C LEU A 23 12.68 23.23 -21.14
N ASP A 24 12.69 24.47 -21.62
CA ASP A 24 13.59 24.90 -22.70
C ASP A 24 14.10 26.33 -22.39
N PRO A 25 15.41 26.51 -22.11
CA PRO A 25 16.01 27.81 -21.85
C PRO A 25 15.88 28.82 -23.00
N HIS A 26 15.57 28.36 -24.21
CA HIS A 26 15.39 29.20 -25.41
C HIS A 26 13.93 29.63 -25.64
N VAL A 27 13.01 29.25 -24.74
CA VAL A 27 11.64 29.78 -24.74
C VAL A 27 11.65 31.22 -24.24
N HIS A 28 11.17 32.11 -25.10
CA HIS A 28 10.92 33.51 -24.79
C HIS A 28 9.48 33.64 -24.27
N VAL A 29 9.33 33.89 -22.96
CA VAL A 29 8.01 34.06 -22.35
C VAL A 29 7.58 35.52 -22.50
N ILE A 30 6.43 35.74 -23.12
CA ILE A 30 5.75 37.03 -23.19
C ILE A 30 4.67 37.01 -22.11
N GLU A 31 4.64 37.99 -21.21
CA GLU A 31 3.66 38.05 -20.13
C GLU A 31 2.63 39.16 -20.39
N ALA A 32 1.37 38.90 -20.06
CA ALA A 32 0.29 39.88 -20.07
C ALA A 32 -0.59 39.74 -18.82
N CYS A 33 -1.07 40.85 -18.27
CA CYS A 33 -1.76 40.90 -16.98
C CYS A 33 -3.29 40.80 -17.05
N ASP A 34 -3.88 40.76 -18.24
CA ASP A 34 -5.31 40.61 -18.44
C ASP A 34 -5.59 40.21 -19.90
N GLY A 35 -6.86 39.89 -20.22
CA GLY A 35 -7.23 39.44 -21.56
C GLY A 35 -7.06 40.50 -22.65
N GLN A 36 -7.08 41.79 -22.32
CA GLN A 36 -6.91 42.88 -23.29
C GLN A 36 -5.43 43.04 -23.63
N ALA A 37 -4.55 43.09 -22.63
CA ALA A 37 -3.11 43.06 -22.81
C ALA A 37 -2.66 41.77 -23.52
N GLY A 38 -3.30 40.63 -23.22
CA GLY A 38 -3.06 39.36 -23.91
C GLY A 38 -3.40 39.41 -25.40
N LEU A 39 -4.55 39.99 -25.76
CA LEU A 39 -4.93 40.20 -27.15
C LEU A 39 -3.99 41.16 -27.87
N GLU A 40 -3.63 42.28 -27.25
CA GLU A 40 -2.70 43.26 -27.82
C GLU A 40 -1.31 42.66 -28.06
N ALA A 41 -0.78 41.92 -27.08
CA ALA A 41 0.46 41.17 -27.24
C ALA A 41 0.35 40.16 -28.39
N TYR A 42 -0.74 39.38 -28.45
CA TYR A 42 -0.93 38.43 -29.54
C TYR A 42 -0.95 39.12 -30.93
N LEU A 43 -1.63 40.25 -31.06
CA LEU A 43 -1.69 41.02 -32.32
C LEU A 43 -0.36 41.66 -32.69
N GLN A 44 0.42 42.10 -31.70
CA GLN A 44 1.74 42.70 -31.87
C GLN A 44 2.79 41.67 -32.32
N TYR A 45 2.87 40.53 -31.63
CA TYR A 45 3.84 39.48 -31.91
C TYR A 45 3.40 38.55 -33.05
N GLY A 46 2.09 38.46 -33.31
CA GLY A 46 1.49 37.72 -34.41
C GLY A 46 1.95 36.26 -34.48
N ARG A 47 2.26 35.80 -35.70
CA ARG A 47 2.67 34.40 -35.98
C ARG A 47 3.97 33.95 -35.30
N SER A 48 4.66 34.84 -34.58
CA SER A 48 5.83 34.46 -33.77
C SER A 48 5.44 33.84 -32.42
N VAL A 49 4.19 34.01 -31.98
CA VAL A 49 3.64 33.33 -30.81
C VAL A 49 3.31 31.89 -31.19
N ALA A 50 4.02 30.94 -30.56
CA ALA A 50 3.87 29.51 -30.86
C ALA A 50 2.75 28.86 -30.05
N MET A 51 2.39 29.42 -28.89
CA MET A 51 1.35 28.92 -27.99
C MET A 51 0.95 30.00 -26.99
N VAL A 52 -0.29 29.93 -26.52
CA VAL A 52 -0.84 30.83 -25.49
C VAL A 52 -1.35 30.00 -24.30
N PHE A 53 -0.92 30.36 -23.09
CA PHE A 53 -1.58 29.98 -21.85
C PHE A 53 -2.45 31.16 -21.41
N MET A 54 -3.76 30.95 -21.31
CA MET A 54 -4.73 32.02 -21.06
C MET A 54 -5.57 31.68 -19.84
N ASP A 55 -5.50 32.52 -18.82
CA ASP A 55 -6.42 32.43 -17.68
C ASP A 55 -7.87 32.67 -18.10
N LEU A 56 -8.81 31.95 -17.51
CA LEU A 56 -10.23 32.08 -17.83
C LEU A 56 -10.84 33.34 -17.20
N MET A 57 -10.48 33.62 -15.94
CA MET A 57 -11.10 34.64 -15.11
C MET A 57 -10.10 35.75 -14.82
N MET A 58 -10.23 36.88 -15.52
CA MET A 58 -9.37 38.05 -15.34
C MET A 58 -10.20 39.34 -15.37
N PRO A 59 -9.78 40.40 -14.65
CA PRO A 59 -10.40 41.72 -14.75
C PRO A 59 -10.24 42.34 -16.14
N VAL A 60 -11.05 43.35 -16.46
CA VAL A 60 -11.10 44.10 -17.73
C VAL A 60 -11.64 43.30 -18.92
N ARG A 61 -10.99 42.18 -19.23
CA ARG A 61 -11.39 41.27 -20.31
C ARG A 61 -11.10 39.84 -19.90
N SER A 62 -12.13 39.00 -19.88
CA SER A 62 -12.00 37.60 -19.53
C SER A 62 -11.18 36.82 -20.55
N GLY A 63 -10.62 35.68 -20.15
CA GLY A 63 -9.92 34.78 -21.06
C GLY A 63 -10.78 34.30 -22.21
N MET A 64 -12.06 34.04 -21.92
CA MET A 64 -13.06 33.61 -22.90
C MET A 64 -13.26 34.66 -24.00
N GLU A 65 -13.47 35.92 -23.60
CA GLU A 65 -13.62 37.05 -24.54
C GLU A 65 -12.33 37.34 -25.32
N ALA A 66 -11.16 37.11 -24.69
CA ALA A 66 -9.86 37.26 -25.33
C ALA A 66 -9.66 36.19 -26.41
N VAL A 67 -9.95 34.91 -26.11
CA VAL A 67 -9.85 33.80 -27.08
C VAL A 67 -10.76 34.03 -28.28
N LEU A 68 -12.02 34.41 -28.08
CA LEU A 68 -12.93 34.71 -29.18
C LEU A 68 -12.39 35.81 -30.11
N SER A 69 -11.76 36.86 -29.55
CA SER A 69 -11.15 37.91 -30.35
C SER A 69 -9.84 37.51 -31.02
N ILE A 70 -9.03 36.67 -30.38
CA ILE A 70 -7.86 36.07 -31.01
C ILE A 70 -8.29 35.25 -32.23
N ARG A 71 -9.29 34.37 -32.07
CA ARG A 71 -9.82 33.53 -33.17
C ARG A 71 -10.41 34.37 -34.31
N SER A 72 -11.15 35.42 -33.97
CA SER A 72 -11.68 36.37 -34.96
C SER A 72 -10.57 37.09 -35.72
N ALA A 73 -9.53 37.56 -35.03
CA ALA A 73 -8.38 38.21 -35.64
C ALA A 73 -7.58 37.26 -36.53
N GLU A 74 -7.40 36.01 -36.12
CA GLU A 74 -6.75 34.96 -36.93
C GLU A 74 -7.52 34.72 -38.23
N SER A 75 -8.85 34.56 -38.14
CA SER A 75 -9.72 34.37 -39.30
C SER A 75 -9.67 35.56 -40.25
N CYS A 76 -9.84 36.79 -39.74
CA CYS A 76 -9.81 38.02 -40.55
C CYS A 76 -8.46 38.25 -41.25
N ARG A 77 -7.36 37.80 -40.65
CA ARG A 77 -5.99 37.98 -41.17
C ARG A 77 -5.47 36.77 -41.94
N GLY A 78 -6.27 35.69 -42.05
CA GLY A 78 -5.86 34.44 -42.70
C GLY A 78 -4.69 33.75 -42.00
N TRP A 79 -4.57 33.91 -40.67
CA TRP A 79 -3.55 33.23 -39.87
C TRP A 79 -4.03 31.83 -39.49
N LEU A 80 -3.08 30.90 -39.34
CA LEU A 80 -3.39 29.60 -38.75
C LEU A 80 -3.70 29.78 -37.26
N PRO A 81 -4.71 29.08 -36.73
CA PRO A 81 -5.04 29.17 -35.31
C PRO A 81 -3.87 28.76 -34.42
N VAL A 82 -3.47 29.64 -33.50
CA VAL A 82 -2.46 29.32 -32.48
C VAL A 82 -3.05 28.35 -31.45
N PRO A 83 -2.28 27.39 -30.92
CA PRO A 83 -2.71 26.62 -29.77
C PRO A 83 -2.94 27.53 -28.54
N ILE A 84 -4.16 27.51 -28.01
CA ILE A 84 -4.53 28.24 -26.78
C ILE A 84 -4.97 27.23 -25.72
N VAL A 85 -4.29 27.24 -24.58
CA VAL A 85 -4.58 26.38 -23.43
C VAL A 85 -5.19 27.21 -22.31
N ALA A 86 -6.37 26.81 -21.85
CA ALA A 86 -7.00 27.43 -20.70
C ALA A 86 -6.16 27.13 -19.46
N PHE A 87 -5.80 28.14 -18.68
CA PHE A 87 -5.00 27.98 -17.47
C PHE A 87 -5.81 28.45 -16.26
N THR A 88 -6.42 27.54 -15.51
CA THR A 88 -7.45 27.92 -14.51
C THR A 88 -7.31 27.17 -13.19
N SER A 89 -7.79 27.76 -12.11
CA SER A 89 -7.92 27.11 -10.79
C SER A 89 -9.24 26.34 -10.63
N GLU A 90 -10.17 26.53 -11.57
CA GLU A 90 -11.49 25.87 -11.57
C GLU A 90 -11.42 24.44 -12.12
N ASP A 91 -12.42 23.61 -11.79
CA ASP A 91 -12.51 22.23 -12.27
C ASP A 91 -12.85 22.15 -13.77
N VAL A 92 -11.82 21.91 -14.57
CA VAL A 92 -11.88 21.75 -16.02
C VAL A 92 -11.67 20.31 -16.47
N ARG A 93 -12.00 19.31 -15.65
CA ARG A 93 -11.98 17.90 -16.06
C ARG A 93 -12.84 17.67 -17.31
N GLN A 94 -12.39 16.77 -18.19
CA GLN A 94 -13.15 16.43 -19.40
C GLN A 94 -14.58 16.00 -19.03
N GLY A 95 -15.57 16.62 -19.66
CA GLY A 95 -16.99 16.38 -19.39
C GLY A 95 -17.65 17.33 -18.39
N THR A 96 -16.90 18.20 -17.70
CA THR A 96 -17.51 19.28 -16.90
C THR A 96 -18.10 20.36 -17.82
N ALA A 97 -19.08 21.12 -17.31
CA ALA A 97 -19.69 22.22 -18.06
C ALA A 97 -18.66 23.28 -18.47
N LEU A 98 -17.73 23.61 -17.58
CA LEU A 98 -16.66 24.57 -17.86
C LEU A 98 -15.68 24.06 -18.92
N TRP A 99 -15.36 22.75 -18.93
CA TRP A 99 -14.56 22.14 -19.99
C TRP A 99 -15.24 22.26 -21.36
N GLN A 100 -16.54 21.97 -21.43
CA GLN A 100 -17.33 22.10 -22.66
C GLN A 100 -17.35 23.56 -23.15
N GLU A 101 -17.51 24.51 -22.24
CA GLU A 101 -17.48 25.94 -22.55
C GLU A 101 -16.13 26.39 -23.11
N CYS A 102 -15.02 25.92 -22.53
CA CYS A 102 -13.67 26.19 -23.04
C CYS A 102 -13.49 25.66 -24.47
N MET A 103 -13.86 24.40 -24.72
CA MET A 103 -13.68 23.79 -26.05
C MET A 103 -14.54 24.49 -27.11
N THR A 104 -15.79 24.85 -26.78
CA THR A 104 -16.70 25.53 -27.71
C THR A 104 -16.31 26.98 -27.99
N SER A 105 -15.62 27.64 -27.05
CA SER A 105 -15.15 29.02 -27.21
C SER A 105 -13.84 29.16 -27.99
N GLY A 106 -13.21 28.04 -28.35
CA GLY A 106 -12.03 28.01 -29.22
C GLY A 106 -10.70 27.75 -28.51
N PHE A 107 -10.71 27.29 -27.25
CA PHE A 107 -9.53 26.70 -26.61
C PHE A 107 -9.21 25.33 -27.21
N ASN A 108 -7.94 24.96 -27.18
CA ASN A 108 -7.43 23.70 -27.70
C ASN A 108 -7.20 22.66 -26.60
N ASP A 109 -6.90 23.11 -25.39
CA ASP A 109 -6.65 22.25 -24.23
C ASP A 109 -6.90 23.02 -22.93
N VAL A 110 -6.83 22.32 -21.81
CA VAL A 110 -6.97 22.91 -20.46
C VAL A 110 -5.82 22.48 -19.55
N ALA A 111 -5.41 23.36 -18.65
CA ALA A 111 -4.35 23.16 -17.68
C ALA A 111 -4.77 23.72 -16.32
N PRO A 112 -4.70 22.91 -15.24
CA PRO A 112 -4.99 23.42 -13.91
C PRO A 112 -3.85 24.29 -13.38
N LYS A 113 -4.19 25.24 -12.51
CA LYS A 113 -3.26 26.01 -11.68
C LYS A 113 -3.07 25.30 -10.33
N PRO A 114 -1.83 25.07 -9.87
CA PRO A 114 -0.57 25.21 -10.60
C PRO A 114 -0.35 24.06 -11.59
N VAL A 115 0.30 24.34 -12.72
CA VAL A 115 0.63 23.31 -13.73
C VAL A 115 1.94 22.60 -13.38
N SER A 116 1.95 21.27 -13.44
CA SER A 116 3.15 20.46 -13.17
C SER A 116 4.12 20.46 -14.36
N LYS A 117 5.42 20.23 -14.09
CA LYS A 117 6.45 20.13 -15.14
C LYS A 117 6.13 19.07 -16.18
N ARG A 118 5.65 17.91 -15.75
CA ARG A 118 5.23 16.82 -16.65
C ARG A 118 4.06 17.23 -17.53
N PHE A 119 3.02 17.84 -16.95
CA PHE A 119 1.84 18.26 -17.71
C PHE A 119 2.17 19.37 -18.71
N ALA A 120 2.96 20.36 -18.30
CA ALA A 120 3.50 21.38 -19.20
C ALA A 120 4.32 20.72 -20.33
N THR A 121 5.20 19.77 -20.02
CA THR A 121 5.98 19.04 -21.05
C THR A 121 5.08 18.33 -22.06
N GLN A 122 4.02 17.67 -21.59
CA GLN A 122 3.04 16.99 -22.46
C GLN A 122 2.31 17.97 -23.36
N LEU A 123 1.85 19.10 -22.81
CA LEU A 123 1.20 20.15 -23.60
C LEU A 123 2.14 20.75 -24.65
N LEU A 124 3.38 21.05 -24.29
CA LEU A 124 4.39 21.56 -25.22
C LEU A 124 4.69 20.54 -26.33
N CYS A 125 4.85 19.26 -26.00
CA CYS A 125 5.09 18.21 -27.00
C CYS A 125 3.88 17.99 -27.92
N ARG A 126 2.66 18.05 -27.37
CA ARG A 126 1.41 17.86 -28.13
C ARG A 126 1.16 19.00 -29.11
N TRP A 127 1.27 20.24 -28.63
CA TRP A 127 0.87 21.42 -29.40
C TRP A 127 2.03 22.06 -30.16
N MET A 128 3.27 21.71 -29.83
CA MET A 128 4.47 22.24 -30.47
C MET A 128 5.50 21.13 -30.77
N PRO A 129 5.17 20.19 -31.68
CA PRO A 129 5.98 18.99 -31.97
C PRO A 129 7.41 19.29 -32.44
N GLY A 130 7.71 20.50 -32.93
CA GLY A 130 9.08 20.93 -33.25
C GLY A 130 10.04 20.98 -32.05
N LEU A 131 9.51 20.93 -30.82
CA LEU A 131 10.30 20.81 -29.59
C LEU A 131 10.85 19.38 -29.35
N GLN A 132 10.23 18.33 -29.92
CA GLN A 132 10.74 16.95 -29.80
C GLN A 132 12.08 16.75 -30.51
N GLN A 133 12.36 17.50 -31.59
CA GLN A 133 13.60 17.41 -32.35
C GLN A 133 14.80 18.10 -31.69
N ARG A 134 14.57 18.88 -30.61
CA ARG A 134 15.59 19.66 -29.89
C ARG A 134 16.11 19.00 -28.61
N GLY A 135 15.83 17.70 -28.44
CA GLY A 135 16.40 16.92 -27.34
C GLY A 135 15.65 17.04 -26.00
N LEU A 136 14.38 17.46 -26.01
CA LEU A 136 13.51 17.15 -24.86
C LEU A 136 13.35 15.63 -24.80
N PRO A 137 13.63 14.98 -23.65
CA PRO A 137 13.77 13.54 -23.60
C PRO A 137 12.42 12.86 -23.85
N VAL A 138 12.27 12.32 -25.07
CA VAL A 138 11.27 11.35 -25.48
C VAL A 138 12.06 10.13 -25.96
N ALA A 139 12.51 9.31 -25.00
CA ALA A 139 13.07 7.95 -25.08
C ALA A 139 13.79 7.44 -26.36
N ALA A 140 15.03 6.96 -26.17
CA ALA A 140 15.64 5.80 -26.84
C ALA A 140 16.55 5.14 -25.76
N MET A 141 16.39 3.90 -25.27
CA MET A 141 16.12 2.56 -25.85
C MET A 141 17.20 2.08 -26.84
N HIS A 142 18.04 1.15 -26.32
CA HIS A 142 19.00 0.22 -26.95
C HIS A 142 20.48 0.61 -27.21
N ALA A 143 21.34 -0.26 -26.62
CA ALA A 143 22.61 -0.82 -27.10
C ALA A 143 23.94 -0.02 -27.06
N GLY A 144 24.82 -0.43 -26.14
CA GLY A 144 26.14 -1.00 -26.50
C GLY A 144 27.42 -0.15 -26.36
N SER A 145 28.42 -0.76 -25.70
CA SER A 145 29.90 -0.58 -25.78
C SER A 145 30.51 0.71 -25.20
N GLY A 146 31.27 0.64 -24.09
CA GLY A 146 32.73 0.36 -24.01
C GLY A 146 33.47 1.70 -23.72
N SER A 147 34.47 1.88 -22.84
CA SER A 147 35.46 1.02 -22.22
C SER A 147 36.17 1.77 -21.05
N GLU A 148 36.74 1.00 -20.11
CA GLU A 148 37.89 1.30 -19.22
C GLU A 148 37.73 2.31 -18.07
N ALA A 149 37.55 1.75 -16.86
CA ALA A 149 37.71 2.40 -15.56
C ALA A 149 39.08 2.10 -14.93
N SER A 150 39.64 3.09 -14.22
CA SER A 150 40.71 2.89 -13.25
C SER A 150 40.27 3.35 -11.84
N SER A 151 40.02 2.35 -10.99
CA SER A 151 40.38 2.24 -9.57
C SER A 151 40.35 3.45 -8.63
N GLY A 152 39.66 3.26 -7.50
CA GLY A 152 40.31 3.34 -6.19
C GLY A 152 39.64 4.25 -5.15
N GLU A 153 39.06 3.59 -4.11
CA GLU A 153 38.91 4.08 -2.73
C GLU A 153 37.88 5.23 -2.53
N GLU A 154 36.91 5.18 -1.60
CA GLU A 154 37.10 4.98 -0.17
C GLU A 154 35.73 4.72 0.51
N VAL A 155 35.58 3.55 1.15
CA VAL A 155 34.40 3.16 1.95
C VAL A 155 34.60 3.66 3.38
N ALA A 156 34.23 4.92 3.65
CA ALA A 156 34.20 5.45 5.03
C ALA A 156 33.36 6.74 5.19
N SER A 157 32.04 6.71 4.92
CA SER A 157 31.15 7.79 5.46
C SER A 157 29.63 7.50 5.42
N TRP A 158 29.19 6.25 5.61
CA TRP A 158 27.74 5.97 5.58
C TRP A 158 27.00 6.34 6.90
N ALA A 159 27.72 6.46 8.02
CA ALA A 159 27.13 6.79 9.32
C ALA A 159 27.00 8.30 9.62
N ALA A 160 27.63 9.16 8.81
CA ALA A 160 27.64 10.62 9.00
C ALA A 160 26.58 11.34 8.14
N LEU A 161 26.26 10.81 6.95
CA LEU A 161 25.27 11.42 6.04
C LEU A 161 23.81 11.27 6.50
N ALA A 162 23.52 10.37 7.45
CA ALA A 162 22.18 10.20 8.00
C ALA A 162 21.80 11.28 9.05
N ARG A 163 22.75 12.10 9.52
CA ARG A 163 22.55 13.04 10.65
C ARG A 163 22.72 14.51 10.32
N ALA A 164 22.89 14.88 9.06
CA ALA A 164 23.05 16.27 8.65
C ALA A 164 22.14 16.62 7.46
N ALA A 165 20.85 16.83 7.73
CA ALA A 165 19.97 17.62 6.87
C ALA A 165 19.02 18.43 7.78
N PRO A 166 18.79 19.72 7.51
CA PRO A 166 18.00 20.56 8.41
C PRO A 166 16.52 20.16 8.35
N GLU A 167 15.96 19.80 9.50
CA GLU A 167 14.52 19.81 9.75
C GLU A 167 13.99 21.23 9.53
N GLN A 168 13.26 21.45 8.44
CA GLN A 168 12.28 22.52 8.40
C GLN A 168 10.95 21.94 8.87
N ALA A 169 10.63 22.22 10.14
CA ALA A 169 9.33 21.99 10.73
C ALA A 169 8.24 22.64 9.87
N ALA A 170 7.44 21.81 9.20
CA ALA A 170 6.20 22.24 8.59
C ALA A 170 5.25 22.68 9.71
N GLY A 171 4.75 23.91 9.59
CA GLY A 171 3.90 24.55 10.58
C GLY A 171 2.65 23.74 10.91
N ASN A 172 2.31 23.78 12.19
CA ASN A 172 1.10 23.22 12.77
C ASN A 172 -0.13 23.97 12.23
N SER A 173 -0.92 23.34 11.36
CA SER A 173 -2.29 23.77 11.05
C SER A 173 -3.25 22.62 11.34
N SER A 174 -4.10 22.82 12.33
CA SER A 174 -5.14 21.92 12.79
C SER A 174 -6.28 21.78 11.75
N SER A 175 -6.20 20.77 10.89
CA SER A 175 -7.34 20.13 10.22
C SER A 175 -7.01 18.65 10.03
N SER A 176 -7.87 17.76 10.55
CA SER A 176 -7.50 16.44 11.06
C SER A 176 -7.44 15.26 10.06
N HIS A 177 -7.32 15.45 8.74
CA HIS A 177 -7.44 14.32 7.79
C HIS A 177 -6.58 14.39 6.51
N VAL A 178 -5.29 14.74 6.54
CA VAL A 178 -4.38 14.49 5.40
C VAL A 178 -2.94 14.31 5.89
N TYR A 179 -2.33 13.13 5.71
CA TYR A 179 -0.95 12.88 6.14
C TYR A 179 0.11 13.26 5.08
N ASN A 180 -0.17 13.17 3.76
CA ASN A 180 0.52 13.84 2.62
C ASN A 180 0.08 13.24 1.24
N ASP A 181 0.76 13.63 0.16
CA ASP A 181 0.59 13.14 -1.22
C ASP A 181 0.60 11.60 -1.42
N TYR A 182 1.20 10.82 -0.50
CA TYR A 182 1.48 9.39 -0.66
C TYR A 182 0.98 8.52 0.50
N MET A 183 0.36 9.12 1.53
CA MET A 183 0.00 8.40 2.75
C MET A 183 -1.27 8.96 3.38
N ALA A 184 -2.15 8.07 3.78
CA ALA A 184 -3.31 8.37 4.63
C ALA A 184 -3.69 7.16 5.47
N SER A 185 -4.50 7.39 6.50
CA SER A 185 -5.01 6.33 7.37
C SER A 185 -6.39 5.87 6.90
N LEU A 186 -6.55 4.56 6.72
CA LEU A 186 -7.82 3.94 6.30
C LEU A 186 -8.94 4.15 7.31
N SER A 187 -8.62 4.12 8.61
CA SER A 187 -9.61 4.26 9.70
C SER A 187 -10.12 5.70 9.87
N THR A 188 -9.43 6.67 9.27
CA THR A 188 -9.82 8.09 9.30
C THR A 188 -10.20 8.62 7.92
N ALA A 189 -10.25 7.75 6.92
CA ALA A 189 -10.64 8.09 5.56
C ALA A 189 -12.12 8.47 5.49
N PRO A 190 -12.57 9.25 4.48
CA PRO A 190 -13.97 9.62 4.33
C PRO A 190 -14.90 8.40 4.31
N GLU A 191 -15.97 8.49 5.09
CA GLU A 191 -17.04 7.49 5.10
C GLU A 191 -17.80 7.54 3.77
N THR A 192 -17.83 6.42 3.07
CA THR A 192 -18.76 6.21 1.95
C THR A 192 -20.14 5.80 2.47
N PHE A 193 -20.16 4.94 3.50
CA PHE A 193 -21.37 4.56 4.23
C PHE A 193 -21.03 4.36 5.71
N ALA A 194 -21.89 4.83 6.61
CA ALA A 194 -21.79 4.54 8.04
C ALA A 194 -23.18 4.31 8.64
N GLY A 195 -23.26 3.42 9.62
CA GLY A 195 -24.51 3.12 10.30
C GLY A 195 -24.36 2.20 11.51
N SER A 196 -25.49 1.84 12.12
CA SER A 196 -25.51 1.01 13.33
C SER A 196 -24.94 -0.40 13.16
N PHE A 197 -24.63 -0.83 11.93
CA PHE A 197 -24.24 -2.19 11.56
C PHE A 197 -22.83 -2.29 10.97
N GLY A 198 -22.15 -1.16 10.78
CA GLY A 198 -20.83 -1.12 10.17
C GLY A 198 -20.52 0.22 9.56
N GLU A 199 -19.28 0.33 9.11
CA GLU A 199 -18.69 1.50 8.47
C GLU A 199 -17.91 1.07 7.23
N TYR A 200 -17.88 1.94 6.23
CA TYR A 200 -17.23 1.71 4.95
C TYR A 200 -16.49 2.98 4.54
N HIS A 201 -15.17 2.95 4.64
CA HIS A 201 -14.31 4.09 4.36
C HIS A 201 -13.57 3.87 3.05
N ALA A 202 -13.39 4.93 2.27
CA ALA A 202 -12.64 4.88 1.01
C ALA A 202 -11.55 5.94 0.98
N LEU A 203 -10.34 5.54 0.60
CA LEU A 203 -9.28 6.49 0.30
C LEU A 203 -9.55 7.12 -1.06
N LEU A 204 -9.71 8.44 -1.07
CA LEU A 204 -9.97 9.18 -2.29
C LEU A 204 -8.69 9.84 -2.79
N ALA A 205 -8.63 10.05 -4.10
CA ALA A 205 -7.54 10.76 -4.76
C ALA A 205 -7.34 12.21 -4.28
N ASP A 206 -8.34 12.79 -3.62
CA ASP A 206 -8.23 14.11 -3.01
C ASP A 206 -7.54 14.07 -1.65
N ASP A 207 -7.62 12.94 -0.94
CA ASP A 207 -6.92 12.71 0.33
C ASP A 207 -5.49 12.23 0.09
N VAL A 208 -5.29 11.36 -0.90
CA VAL A 208 -3.98 10.83 -1.32
C VAL A 208 -3.76 11.03 -2.81
N PRO A 209 -3.20 12.19 -3.23
CA PRO A 209 -2.94 12.53 -4.62
C PRO A 209 -2.21 11.47 -5.47
N ALA A 210 -1.37 10.62 -4.86
CA ALA A 210 -0.70 9.52 -5.55
C ALA A 210 -1.69 8.53 -6.21
N LEU A 211 -2.89 8.34 -5.63
CA LEU A 211 -3.94 7.48 -6.19
C LEU A 211 -4.40 7.90 -7.58
N ARG A 212 -4.27 9.19 -7.96
CA ARG A 212 -4.65 9.68 -9.30
C ARG A 212 -3.93 8.98 -10.44
N GLN A 213 -2.78 8.36 -10.15
CA GLN A 213 -1.95 7.69 -11.14
C GLN A 213 -2.11 6.17 -11.13
N SER A 214 -2.78 5.63 -10.11
CA SER A 214 -2.81 4.19 -9.86
C SER A 214 -4.06 3.47 -10.39
N ASP A 215 -5.06 4.21 -10.86
CA ASP A 215 -6.37 3.67 -11.27
C ASP A 215 -6.88 2.57 -10.33
N ALA A 216 -6.78 2.83 -9.03
CA ALA A 216 -7.10 1.87 -7.99
C ALA A 216 -7.65 2.61 -6.77
N GLN A 217 -8.41 1.91 -5.94
CA GLN A 217 -8.99 2.46 -4.74
C GLN A 217 -8.86 1.48 -3.58
N MET A 218 -8.45 1.99 -2.43
CA MET A 218 -8.41 1.22 -1.19
C MET A 218 -9.55 1.60 -0.26
N GLN A 219 -10.11 0.60 0.41
CA GLN A 219 -11.25 0.77 1.29
C GLN A 219 -11.08 -0.06 2.57
N LEU A 220 -11.71 0.41 3.65
CA LEU A 220 -11.81 -0.30 4.93
C LEU A 220 -13.28 -0.61 5.19
N LEU A 221 -13.60 -1.90 5.26
CA LEU A 221 -14.91 -2.40 5.64
C LEU A 221 -14.88 -2.84 7.11
N SER A 222 -15.74 -2.25 7.93
CA SER A 222 -16.00 -2.69 9.30
C SER A 222 -17.44 -3.19 9.43
N LEU A 223 -17.61 -4.41 9.92
CA LEU A 223 -18.91 -5.03 10.17
C LEU A 223 -19.07 -5.30 11.66
N ARG A 224 -20.10 -4.70 12.26
CA ARG A 224 -20.47 -4.96 13.66
C ARG A 224 -21.09 -6.35 13.84
N PRO A 225 -21.21 -6.88 15.07
CA PRO A 225 -21.87 -8.15 15.32
C PRO A 225 -23.24 -8.26 14.65
N CYS A 226 -23.50 -9.42 14.06
CA CYS A 226 -24.76 -9.77 13.43
C CYS A 226 -25.17 -8.84 12.26
N SER A 227 -24.20 -8.36 11.48
CA SER A 227 -24.45 -7.51 10.31
C SER A 227 -24.04 -8.13 8.99
N VAL A 228 -24.53 -7.54 7.90
CA VAL A 228 -24.23 -7.91 6.53
C VAL A 228 -23.97 -6.65 5.70
N PHE A 229 -22.93 -6.71 4.86
CA PHE A 229 -22.81 -5.87 3.68
C PHE A 229 -23.56 -6.57 2.55
N ALA A 230 -24.58 -5.87 2.03
CA ALA A 230 -25.56 -6.36 1.07
C ALA A 230 -24.91 -7.14 -0.09
N PRO A 231 -25.61 -8.15 -0.63
CA PRO A 231 -25.22 -8.74 -1.89
C PRO A 231 -25.04 -7.68 -2.97
N HIS A 232 -23.87 -7.63 -3.59
CA HIS A 232 -23.53 -6.68 -4.65
C HIS A 232 -22.52 -7.29 -5.61
N TYR A 233 -22.23 -6.57 -6.69
CA TYR A 233 -21.16 -6.89 -7.64
C TYR A 233 -20.58 -5.59 -8.18
N GLN A 234 -19.30 -5.59 -8.54
CA GLN A 234 -18.67 -4.47 -9.22
C GLN A 234 -18.77 -4.65 -10.73
N THR A 235 -19.12 -3.58 -11.45
CA THR A 235 -19.33 -3.64 -12.91
C THR A 235 -18.08 -3.34 -13.73
N ASN A 236 -17.09 -2.69 -13.14
CA ASN A 236 -15.91 -2.16 -13.85
C ASN A 236 -14.55 -2.59 -13.26
N CYS A 237 -14.54 -3.35 -12.16
CA CYS A 237 -13.31 -3.70 -11.46
C CYS A 237 -13.43 -5.06 -10.74
N GLY A 238 -12.29 -5.68 -10.47
CA GLY A 238 -12.14 -6.75 -9.50
C GLY A 238 -11.87 -6.20 -8.09
N GLU A 239 -11.99 -7.09 -7.11
CA GLU A 239 -11.80 -6.79 -5.69
C GLU A 239 -10.83 -7.79 -5.08
N THR A 240 -9.82 -7.31 -4.37
CA THR A 240 -8.96 -8.14 -3.52
C THR A 240 -9.14 -7.71 -2.08
N LEU A 241 -9.74 -8.60 -1.29
CA LEU A 241 -10.06 -8.40 0.12
C LEU A 241 -9.08 -9.15 1.00
N TYR A 242 -8.54 -8.47 2.01
CA TYR A 242 -7.76 -9.05 3.11
C TYR A 242 -8.51 -8.87 4.43
N VAL A 243 -8.78 -9.97 5.14
CA VAL A 243 -9.40 -9.89 6.47
C VAL A 243 -8.35 -9.43 7.47
N LYS A 244 -8.54 -8.23 8.03
CA LYS A 244 -7.64 -7.60 9.01
C LYS A 244 -7.89 -8.16 10.41
N SER A 245 -9.15 -8.28 10.81
CA SER A 245 -9.53 -8.70 12.17
C SER A 245 -10.88 -9.45 12.19
N GLY A 246 -11.05 -10.32 13.18
CA GLY A 246 -12.28 -11.08 13.36
C GLY A 246 -12.46 -12.25 12.40
N VAL A 247 -13.73 -12.60 12.14
CA VAL A 247 -14.12 -13.65 11.20
C VAL A 247 -15.21 -13.10 10.29
N MET A 248 -14.90 -12.98 9.00
CA MET A 248 -15.80 -12.50 7.97
C MET A 248 -16.35 -13.69 7.19
N ASN A 249 -17.66 -13.93 7.29
CA ASN A 249 -18.29 -14.92 6.43
C ASN A 249 -18.57 -14.29 5.08
N VAL A 250 -18.25 -15.02 4.03
CA VAL A 250 -18.36 -14.56 2.66
C VAL A 250 -19.26 -15.49 1.87
N ALA A 251 -20.00 -14.92 0.93
CA ALA A 251 -20.65 -15.66 -0.13
C ALA A 251 -20.17 -15.09 -1.46
N LEU A 252 -19.75 -15.95 -2.39
CA LEU A 252 -19.32 -15.58 -3.74
C LEU A 252 -20.08 -16.45 -4.74
N LEU A 253 -20.71 -15.82 -5.73
CA LEU A 253 -21.34 -16.47 -6.86
C LEU A 253 -20.52 -16.13 -8.11
N VAL A 254 -19.74 -17.10 -8.57
CA VAL A 254 -18.83 -16.96 -9.70
C VAL A 254 -18.98 -18.17 -10.62
N ASP A 255 -19.06 -17.92 -11.93
CA ASP A 255 -19.22 -18.95 -12.96
C ASP A 255 -20.36 -19.95 -12.66
N GLY A 256 -21.47 -19.45 -12.13
CA GLY A 256 -22.65 -20.24 -11.76
C GLY A 256 -22.50 -21.08 -10.48
N THR A 257 -21.34 -21.03 -9.82
CA THR A 257 -21.05 -21.77 -8.59
C THR A 257 -21.10 -20.84 -7.39
N ARG A 258 -21.81 -21.27 -6.33
CA ARG A 258 -21.83 -20.57 -5.04
C ARG A 258 -20.75 -21.12 -4.12
N LEU A 259 -19.80 -20.27 -3.74
CA LEU A 259 -18.79 -20.52 -2.73
C LEU A 259 -19.18 -19.77 -1.44
N SER A 260 -19.03 -20.42 -0.28
CA SER A 260 -19.37 -19.83 1.02
C SER A 260 -18.36 -20.29 2.06
N ARG A 261 -17.77 -19.36 2.82
CA ARG A 261 -16.74 -19.68 3.83
C ARG A 261 -16.63 -18.60 4.90
N GLY A 262 -16.24 -18.98 6.12
CA GLY A 262 -15.73 -18.03 7.12
C GLY A 262 -14.24 -17.79 6.92
N LEU A 263 -13.86 -16.56 6.59
CA LEU A 263 -12.48 -16.11 6.46
C LEU A 263 -12.02 -15.48 7.77
N ARG A 264 -10.80 -15.80 8.21
CA ARG A 264 -10.22 -15.29 9.46
C ARG A 264 -9.18 -14.21 9.14
N ALA A 265 -8.77 -13.45 10.16
CA ALA A 265 -7.64 -12.54 10.05
C ALA A 265 -6.43 -13.21 9.37
N GLY A 266 -5.90 -12.56 8.33
CA GLY A 266 -4.82 -13.11 7.49
C GLY A 266 -5.28 -13.89 6.25
N ASP A 267 -6.57 -14.12 6.07
CA ASP A 267 -7.10 -14.72 4.83
C ASP A 267 -7.37 -13.64 3.77
N VAL A 268 -7.15 -14.02 2.51
CA VAL A 268 -7.40 -13.21 1.30
C VAL A 268 -8.53 -13.84 0.49
N MET A 269 -9.38 -12.99 -0.08
CA MET A 269 -10.40 -13.34 -1.06
C MET A 269 -10.31 -12.44 -2.28
N THR A 270 -10.49 -13.01 -3.47
CA THR A 270 -10.57 -12.26 -4.72
C THR A 270 -11.96 -12.38 -5.33
N VAL A 271 -12.54 -11.27 -5.79
CA VAL A 271 -13.82 -11.21 -6.49
C VAL A 271 -13.58 -10.65 -7.89
N PRO A 272 -13.79 -11.44 -8.95
CA PRO A 272 -13.73 -10.93 -10.32
C PRO A 272 -14.85 -9.92 -10.59
N ALA A 273 -14.61 -8.99 -11.51
CA ALA A 273 -15.64 -8.09 -12.02
C ALA A 273 -16.91 -8.85 -12.44
N GLY A 274 -18.07 -8.34 -12.01
CA GLY A 274 -19.39 -8.92 -12.27
C GLY A 274 -19.79 -10.09 -11.36
N ALA A 275 -18.88 -10.61 -10.52
CA ALA A 275 -19.22 -11.69 -9.61
C ALA A 275 -20.00 -11.16 -8.39
N MET A 276 -21.18 -11.75 -8.15
CA MET A 276 -22.03 -11.35 -7.03
C MET A 276 -21.47 -11.92 -5.73
N HIS A 277 -21.37 -11.10 -4.69
CA HIS A 277 -20.84 -11.51 -3.41
C HIS A 277 -21.45 -10.70 -2.25
N ALA A 278 -21.26 -11.19 -1.03
CA ALA A 278 -21.73 -10.55 0.20
C ALA A 278 -20.79 -10.86 1.36
N TYR A 279 -20.70 -9.93 2.31
CA TYR A 279 -19.86 -10.05 3.51
C TYR A 279 -20.72 -9.99 4.76
N MET A 280 -20.49 -10.89 5.70
CA MET A 280 -21.37 -11.10 6.85
C MET A 280 -20.55 -11.31 8.12
N ASN A 281 -20.89 -10.57 9.16
CA ASN A 281 -20.40 -10.83 10.50
C ASN A 281 -21.47 -11.57 11.30
N THR A 282 -21.32 -12.89 11.43
CA THR A 282 -22.17 -13.71 12.30
C THR A 282 -21.56 -13.85 13.71
N GLY A 283 -20.43 -13.21 13.98
CA GLY A 283 -19.73 -13.22 15.25
C GLY A 283 -20.27 -12.20 16.25
N CYS A 284 -19.70 -12.21 17.45
CA CYS A 284 -20.02 -11.26 18.53
C CYS A 284 -18.91 -10.23 18.76
N VAL A 285 -17.98 -10.11 17.81
CA VAL A 285 -16.88 -9.15 17.80
C VAL A 285 -16.90 -8.48 16.43
N ASP A 286 -16.52 -7.21 16.36
CA ASP A 286 -16.37 -6.51 15.07
C ASP A 286 -15.38 -7.26 14.17
N THR A 287 -15.61 -7.20 12.86
CA THR A 287 -14.69 -7.76 11.87
C THR A 287 -14.36 -6.70 10.84
N GLU A 288 -13.07 -6.59 10.52
CA GLU A 288 -12.57 -5.59 9.58
C GLU A 288 -11.85 -6.26 8.42
N ALA A 289 -11.98 -5.66 7.24
CA ALA A 289 -11.24 -6.05 6.06
C ALA A 289 -10.72 -4.83 5.29
N VAL A 290 -9.51 -4.96 4.77
CA VAL A 290 -8.91 -4.02 3.83
C VAL A 290 -9.20 -4.53 2.43
N ILE A 291 -9.66 -3.64 1.55
CA ILE A 291 -10.09 -3.98 0.20
C ILE A 291 -9.31 -3.12 -0.79
N LEU A 292 -8.77 -3.75 -1.84
CA LEU A 292 -8.20 -3.07 -3.01
C LEU A 292 -9.08 -3.34 -4.23
N PHE A 293 -9.47 -2.28 -4.92
CA PHE A 293 -10.08 -2.33 -6.25
C PHE A 293 -9.06 -1.88 -7.29
N ASP A 294 -9.03 -2.56 -8.44
CA ASP A 294 -8.26 -2.20 -9.65
C ASP A 294 -8.98 -1.14 -10.50
N ALA A 295 -9.76 -0.26 -9.86
CA ALA A 295 -10.30 0.96 -10.47
C ALA A 295 -10.34 2.09 -9.44
N ALA A 296 -10.09 3.32 -9.89
CA ALA A 296 -10.17 4.51 -9.02
C ALA A 296 -11.59 4.78 -8.48
N THR A 297 -12.62 4.32 -9.19
CA THR A 297 -14.04 4.50 -8.84
C THR A 297 -14.80 3.19 -9.05
N PRO A 298 -14.86 2.30 -8.04
CA PRO A 298 -15.56 1.03 -8.16
C PRO A 298 -17.07 1.24 -8.27
N HIS A 299 -17.66 0.74 -9.36
CA HIS A 299 -19.09 0.85 -9.61
C HIS A 299 -19.83 -0.34 -8.99
N MET A 300 -20.25 -0.18 -7.75
CA MET A 300 -21.06 -1.16 -7.02
C MET A 300 -22.50 -1.17 -7.53
N ALA A 301 -22.97 -2.34 -7.93
CA ALA A 301 -24.35 -2.59 -8.32
C ALA A 301 -25.03 -3.53 -7.31
N TYR A 302 -26.19 -3.11 -6.83
CA TYR A 302 -27.00 -3.85 -5.88
C TYR A 302 -28.20 -4.48 -6.60
N PRO A 303 -28.31 -5.82 -6.65
CA PRO A 303 -29.38 -6.51 -7.37
C PRO A 303 -30.78 -6.10 -6.90
N VAL A 304 -30.93 -5.81 -5.61
CA VAL A 304 -32.20 -5.37 -5.02
C VAL A 304 -32.63 -4.01 -5.59
N ASP A 305 -31.73 -3.03 -5.59
CA ASP A 305 -32.03 -1.68 -6.10
C ASP A 305 -32.29 -1.69 -7.60
N GLN A 306 -31.52 -2.48 -8.34
CA GLN A 306 -31.74 -2.68 -9.77
C GLN A 306 -33.11 -3.30 -10.03
N ALA A 307 -33.49 -4.34 -9.28
CA ALA A 307 -34.79 -4.96 -9.44
C ALA A 307 -35.92 -3.96 -9.13
N LEU A 308 -35.77 -3.11 -8.11
CA LEU A 308 -36.74 -2.05 -7.80
C LEU A 308 -36.85 -0.97 -8.89
N SER A 309 -35.80 -0.76 -9.68
CA SER A 309 -35.81 0.19 -10.80
C SER A 309 -36.53 -0.33 -12.05
N LEU A 310 -36.79 -1.64 -12.12
CA LEU A 310 -37.47 -2.25 -13.27
C LEU A 310 -38.99 -2.03 -13.21
N PRO A 311 -39.68 -2.04 -14.37
CA PRO A 311 -41.14 -2.03 -14.37
C PRO A 311 -41.70 -3.24 -13.60
N GLN A 312 -42.79 -3.02 -12.86
CA GLN A 312 -43.37 -4.03 -11.97
C GLN A 312 -43.76 -5.33 -12.70
N GLN A 313 -44.29 -5.22 -13.93
CA GLN A 313 -44.80 -6.37 -14.69
C GLN A 313 -43.71 -7.42 -15.00
N PRO A 314 -42.54 -7.05 -15.58
CA PRO A 314 -41.38 -7.94 -15.71
C PRO A 314 -40.96 -8.64 -14.41
N ILE A 315 -41.00 -7.96 -13.27
CA ILE A 315 -40.61 -8.53 -11.98
C ILE A 315 -41.64 -9.58 -11.55
N ILE A 316 -42.92 -9.23 -11.59
CA ILE A 316 -44.03 -10.11 -11.24
C ILE A 316 -43.97 -11.39 -12.08
N SER A 317 -43.78 -11.26 -13.41
CA SER A 317 -43.72 -12.41 -14.31
C SER A 317 -42.46 -13.26 -14.08
N SER A 318 -41.28 -12.63 -13.93
CA SER A 318 -40.01 -13.35 -13.76
C SER A 318 -39.95 -14.15 -12.46
N PHE A 319 -40.55 -13.63 -11.37
CA PHE A 319 -40.56 -14.29 -10.06
C PHE A 319 -41.84 -15.09 -9.79
N GLY A 320 -42.76 -15.18 -10.76
CA GLY A 320 -44.03 -15.91 -10.62
C GLY A 320 -44.90 -15.39 -9.47
N LEU A 321 -44.93 -14.08 -9.27
CA LEU A 321 -45.66 -13.43 -8.17
C LEU A 321 -47.09 -13.06 -8.58
N THR A 322 -47.97 -12.91 -7.61
CA THR A 322 -49.35 -12.48 -7.84
C THR A 322 -49.48 -10.97 -7.99
N ASN A 323 -48.61 -10.20 -7.33
CA ASN A 323 -48.54 -8.74 -7.40
C ASN A 323 -47.14 -8.26 -6.97
N TYR A 324 -46.90 -6.95 -7.14
CA TYR A 324 -45.62 -6.32 -6.77
C TYR A 324 -45.41 -6.25 -5.25
N THR A 325 -46.48 -6.16 -4.44
CA THR A 325 -46.34 -6.13 -2.98
C THR A 325 -45.74 -7.43 -2.44
N ALA A 326 -46.09 -8.58 -3.03
CA ALA A 326 -45.48 -9.87 -2.70
C ALA A 326 -43.97 -9.91 -2.98
N PHE A 327 -43.48 -9.11 -3.94
CA PHE A 327 -42.05 -8.92 -4.19
C PHE A 327 -41.40 -8.10 -3.06
N GLN A 328 -42.01 -6.97 -2.71
CA GLN A 328 -41.52 -6.07 -1.66
C GLN A 328 -41.47 -6.76 -0.28
N ASP A 329 -42.49 -7.57 0.05
CA ASP A 329 -42.56 -8.34 1.29
C ASP A 329 -41.48 -9.43 1.36
N ARG A 330 -41.13 -10.04 0.22
CA ARG A 330 -40.10 -11.08 0.14
C ARG A 330 -38.70 -10.52 0.30
N ILE A 331 -38.42 -9.35 -0.26
CA ILE A 331 -37.06 -8.80 -0.31
C ILE A 331 -36.70 -8.08 0.98
N ARG A 332 -37.67 -7.60 1.77
CA ARG A 332 -37.43 -6.85 3.02
C ARG A 332 -36.34 -5.77 2.83
N LEU A 333 -36.67 -4.77 2.03
CA LEU A 333 -35.75 -3.71 1.59
C LEU A 333 -35.02 -3.06 2.79
N PRO A 334 -33.70 -3.26 2.92
CA PRO A 334 -32.93 -2.52 3.90
C PRO A 334 -32.80 -1.06 3.42
N GLN A 335 -32.81 -0.11 4.36
CA GLN A 335 -32.64 1.32 4.06
C GLN A 335 -31.18 1.68 3.74
N SER A 336 -30.24 0.76 3.99
CA SER A 336 -28.79 0.93 3.84
C SER A 336 -28.16 -0.35 3.30
N HIS A 337 -27.03 -0.24 2.62
CA HIS A 337 -26.28 -1.40 2.13
C HIS A 337 -25.61 -2.19 3.26
N LEU A 338 -25.42 -1.58 4.43
CA LEU A 338 -25.00 -2.23 5.67
C LEU A 338 -26.21 -2.37 6.60
N TYR A 339 -26.63 -3.60 6.90
CA TYR A 339 -27.83 -3.85 7.69
C TYR A 339 -27.72 -5.09 8.58
N SER A 340 -28.69 -5.25 9.48
CA SER A 340 -28.82 -6.42 10.35
C SER A 340 -29.00 -7.70 9.55
N LEU A 341 -28.32 -8.78 9.93
CA LEU A 341 -28.62 -10.14 9.42
C LEU A 341 -30.07 -10.57 9.69
N ASN A 342 -30.76 -9.90 10.63
CA ASN A 342 -32.07 -10.28 11.15
C ASN A 342 -32.11 -11.72 11.69
N ASP A 343 -30.95 -12.22 12.10
CA ASP A 343 -30.79 -13.49 12.79
C ASP A 343 -31.01 -13.27 14.30
N ARG A 344 -32.19 -13.70 14.77
CA ARG A 344 -32.59 -13.63 16.16
C ARG A 344 -31.65 -14.43 17.06
N GLU A 345 -31.15 -15.57 16.60
CA GLU A 345 -30.21 -16.39 17.35
C GLU A 345 -28.88 -15.66 17.52
N CYS A 346 -28.35 -15.07 16.45
CA CYS A 346 -27.15 -14.25 16.50
C CYS A 346 -27.30 -13.10 17.48
N THR A 347 -28.39 -12.34 17.34
CA THR A 347 -28.64 -11.14 18.17
C THR A 347 -28.74 -11.51 19.65
N LEU A 348 -29.49 -12.57 19.98
CA LEU A 348 -29.63 -13.02 21.36
C LEU A 348 -28.32 -13.55 21.93
N ARG A 349 -27.54 -14.31 21.15
CA ARG A 349 -26.23 -14.83 21.56
C ARG A 349 -25.28 -13.68 21.90
N CYS A 350 -25.15 -12.69 21.04
CA CYS A 350 -24.22 -11.59 21.24
C CYS A 350 -24.67 -10.64 22.35
N ALA A 351 -25.97 -10.38 22.50
CA ALA A 351 -26.51 -9.64 23.64
C ALA A 351 -26.23 -10.35 24.98
N ALA A 352 -26.38 -11.67 25.03
CA ALA A 352 -26.08 -12.44 26.24
C ALA A 352 -24.59 -12.37 26.62
N LEU A 353 -23.68 -12.38 25.63
CA LEU A 353 -22.24 -12.25 25.86
C LEU A 353 -21.87 -10.85 26.37
N ALA A 354 -22.42 -9.80 25.76
CA ALA A 354 -22.19 -8.41 26.17
C ALA A 354 -22.70 -8.11 27.60
N ASN A 355 -23.78 -8.76 28.02
CA ASN A 355 -24.30 -8.64 29.39
C ASN A 355 -23.41 -9.36 30.42
N ARG A 356 -22.75 -10.47 30.05
CA ARG A 356 -21.80 -11.17 30.94
C ARG A 356 -20.54 -10.36 31.20
N THR A 357 -20.05 -9.63 30.20
CA THR A 357 -18.85 -8.76 30.35
C THR A 357 -19.15 -7.46 31.12
N ARG A 358 -20.42 -7.05 31.22
CA ARG A 358 -20.87 -5.86 31.98
C ARG A 358 -21.28 -6.13 33.43
N ALA A 359 -21.37 -7.37 33.89
CA ALA A 359 -21.75 -7.67 35.27
C ALA A 359 -20.63 -7.28 36.26
N PRO A 360 -20.91 -6.50 37.32
CA PRO A 360 -19.92 -6.16 38.32
C PRO A 360 -19.66 -7.37 39.23
N GLY A 361 -18.52 -8.04 39.02
CA GLY A 361 -18.07 -9.16 39.86
C GLY A 361 -17.96 -10.49 39.13
N GLY A 362 -16.96 -10.62 38.27
CA GLY A 362 -16.52 -11.89 37.70
C GLY A 362 -15.05 -11.78 37.35
N ALA A 363 -14.21 -12.59 37.99
CA ALA A 363 -12.75 -12.56 37.86
C ALA A 363 -12.32 -12.64 36.38
N ALA A 364 -11.50 -11.68 35.96
CA ALA A 364 -10.80 -11.73 34.69
C ALA A 364 -9.82 -12.91 34.72
N ALA A 365 -10.08 -13.92 33.89
CA ALA A 365 -9.10 -14.92 33.51
C ALA A 365 -8.68 -14.63 32.06
N ASP A 366 -7.42 -14.23 31.93
CA ASP A 366 -6.56 -14.29 30.73
C ASP A 366 -7.07 -13.60 29.45
N ALA A 367 -6.96 -12.28 29.43
CA ALA A 367 -6.63 -11.53 28.21
C ALA A 367 -5.21 -10.96 28.37
N ALA A 368 -4.29 -11.38 27.49
CA ALA A 368 -2.96 -10.80 27.39
C ALA A 368 -3.06 -9.29 27.06
N PRO A 369 -2.17 -8.44 27.60
CA PRO A 369 -2.36 -7.00 27.61
C PRO A 369 -2.11 -6.36 26.25
N ALA A 370 -3.05 -5.53 25.80
CA ALA A 370 -2.80 -4.51 24.78
C ALA A 370 -1.88 -3.42 25.39
N PRO A 371 -0.85 -2.92 24.67
CA PRO A 371 0.01 -1.87 25.18
C PRO A 371 -0.75 -0.55 25.23
N ALA A 372 -0.67 0.10 26.39
CA ALA A 372 -1.33 1.36 26.68
C ALA A 372 -0.72 2.50 25.84
N ALA A 373 -1.54 3.11 24.97
CA ALA A 373 -1.26 4.43 24.42
C ALA A 373 -1.48 5.47 25.54
N ALA A 374 -0.39 6.14 25.92
CA ALA A 374 -0.42 7.24 26.85
C ALA A 374 -1.01 8.49 26.17
N ALA A 375 -2.01 9.10 26.80
CA ALA A 375 -2.40 10.48 26.56
C ALA A 375 -2.47 11.24 27.91
N PRO A 376 -2.20 12.56 27.93
CA PRO A 376 -1.59 13.22 29.07
C PRO A 376 -2.57 14.03 29.93
N GLN A 377 -2.11 14.27 31.17
CA GLN A 377 -2.40 15.40 32.06
C GLN A 377 -3.83 15.57 32.60
N ALA A 378 -3.97 15.50 33.94
CA ALA A 378 -4.40 16.64 34.75
C ALA A 378 -4.31 16.36 36.27
N ALA A 379 -3.61 17.29 36.93
CA ALA A 379 -3.94 17.88 38.23
C ALA A 379 -3.87 17.03 39.53
N GLU A 380 -2.79 17.29 40.26
CA GLU A 380 -2.80 17.81 41.64
C GLU A 380 -3.62 17.07 42.72
N ALA A 381 -2.87 16.31 43.52
CA ALA A 381 -2.71 16.52 44.96
C ALA A 381 -3.92 17.08 45.72
N ALA A 382 -4.63 16.21 46.44
CA ALA A 382 -5.20 16.55 47.74
C ALA A 382 -5.49 15.31 48.59
N ALA A 383 -5.17 15.48 49.87
CA ALA A 383 -5.75 14.82 51.04
C ALA A 383 -5.21 13.44 51.45
N ALA A 384 -4.19 13.55 52.31
CA ALA A 384 -3.75 12.60 53.30
C ALA A 384 -4.76 12.39 54.46
N ALA A 385 -4.39 11.41 55.30
CA ALA A 385 -4.76 11.16 56.70
C ALA A 385 -6.03 10.30 56.91
N GLU A 386 -5.86 9.06 57.34
CA GLU A 386 -5.80 8.61 58.76
C GLU A 386 -7.18 8.06 59.15
N ALA A 387 -7.38 7.09 60.05
CA ALA A 387 -6.59 6.12 60.79
C ALA A 387 -7.61 5.31 61.63
N ALA A 388 -7.12 4.26 62.29
CA ALA A 388 -7.76 3.40 63.30
C ALA A 388 -8.60 2.22 62.75
N GLY A 389 -8.29 0.95 63.06
CA GLY A 389 -7.23 0.42 63.90
C GLY A 389 -7.41 -1.09 64.15
N GLY A 390 -6.28 -1.78 64.38
CA GLY A 390 -6.11 -3.03 65.15
C GLY A 390 -6.78 -4.32 64.63
N THR A 391 -6.27 -5.54 64.81
CA THR A 391 -5.05 -6.10 65.43
C THR A 391 -4.95 -7.58 65.01
N GLY A 392 -3.73 -8.13 64.98
CA GLY A 392 -3.41 -9.57 65.01
C GLY A 392 -3.27 -10.25 63.63
N GLY A 393 -2.23 -10.99 63.28
CA GLY A 393 -1.05 -11.47 64.00
C GLY A 393 -0.44 -12.63 63.19
N ALA A 394 0.90 -12.72 63.22
CA ALA A 394 1.78 -13.81 62.72
C ALA A 394 1.93 -13.95 61.18
N ALA A 395 3.09 -14.28 60.61
CA ALA A 395 4.50 -14.25 60.99
C ALA A 395 5.31 -14.60 59.72
N ALA A 396 6.45 -13.92 59.50
CA ALA A 396 7.68 -14.35 58.79
C ALA A 396 7.59 -14.92 57.35
N ALA A 397 8.49 -14.69 56.40
CA ALA A 397 9.69 -13.87 56.20
C ALA A 397 9.97 -13.95 54.68
N ALA A 398 10.01 -12.84 53.95
CA ALA A 398 11.23 -12.14 53.51
C ALA A 398 12.17 -12.92 52.55
N ALA A 399 12.20 -12.38 51.32
CA ALA A 399 13.36 -12.08 50.48
C ALA A 399 14.06 -13.19 49.67
N GLY A 400 14.27 -12.89 48.37
CA GLY A 400 15.39 -13.47 47.62
C GLY A 400 15.23 -13.50 46.10
N ARG A 401 15.39 -12.37 45.42
CA ARG A 401 15.71 -12.31 43.97
C ARG A 401 16.96 -13.15 43.68
N SER A 402 16.98 -14.02 42.66
CA SER A 402 18.16 -14.28 41.80
C SER A 402 17.93 -15.31 40.68
N GLN A 403 17.94 -14.79 39.45
CA GLN A 403 18.60 -15.22 38.21
C GLN A 403 18.59 -16.69 37.66
N PRO A 404 18.55 -16.82 36.30
CA PRO A 404 18.44 -18.09 35.58
C PRO A 404 19.81 -18.72 35.28
N ARG A 405 20.27 -19.65 36.12
CA ARG A 405 21.44 -20.52 35.82
C ARG A 405 21.34 -21.97 36.33
N ARG A 406 20.15 -22.43 36.76
CA ARG A 406 19.96 -23.79 37.33
C ARG A 406 19.43 -24.86 36.38
N HIS A 407 19.06 -24.53 35.14
CA HIS A 407 18.55 -25.54 34.18
C HIS A 407 19.64 -26.33 33.42
N LEU A 408 20.92 -25.94 33.49
CA LEU A 408 22.02 -26.67 32.82
C LEU A 408 22.69 -27.75 33.69
N ALA A 409 22.59 -27.65 35.02
CA ALA A 409 23.17 -28.63 35.94
C ALA A 409 22.28 -29.89 36.07
N ALA A 410 20.96 -29.71 36.13
CA ALA A 410 20.00 -30.80 36.14
C ALA A 410 19.99 -31.61 34.83
N ALA A 411 20.26 -30.97 33.69
CA ALA A 411 20.39 -31.64 32.40
C ALA A 411 21.65 -32.51 32.28
N ARG A 412 22.74 -32.13 32.98
CA ARG A 412 23.99 -32.90 33.00
C ARG A 412 23.91 -34.14 33.88
N GLU A 413 23.22 -34.07 35.01
CA GLU A 413 22.99 -35.23 35.88
C GLU A 413 22.04 -36.25 35.20
N ALA A 414 21.04 -35.79 34.46
CA ALA A 414 20.16 -36.65 33.68
C ALA A 414 20.89 -37.37 32.52
N ALA A 415 21.82 -36.69 31.84
CA ALA A 415 22.64 -37.29 30.79
C ALA A 415 23.67 -38.30 31.31
N ALA A 416 24.23 -38.06 32.50
CA ALA A 416 25.16 -39.00 33.15
C ALA A 416 24.44 -40.28 33.62
N ALA A 417 23.20 -40.16 34.10
CA ALA A 417 22.38 -41.31 34.48
C ALA A 417 21.97 -42.17 33.25
N ALA A 418 21.69 -41.54 32.11
CA ALA A 418 21.37 -42.25 30.86
C ALA A 418 22.58 -43.01 30.28
N ALA A 419 23.79 -42.45 30.40
CA ALA A 419 25.03 -43.10 29.96
C ALA A 419 25.39 -44.32 30.83
N ALA A 420 25.12 -44.27 32.14
CA ALA A 420 25.32 -45.41 33.04
C ALA A 420 24.33 -46.56 32.78
N ALA A 421 23.10 -46.26 32.36
CA ALA A 421 22.10 -47.26 31.99
C ALA A 421 22.45 -47.99 30.68
N ALA A 422 23.11 -47.32 29.72
CA ALA A 422 23.55 -47.90 28.46
C ALA A 422 24.75 -48.87 28.61
N ALA A 423 25.55 -48.75 29.67
CA ALA A 423 26.72 -49.59 29.90
C ALA A 423 26.41 -50.96 30.55
N ALA A 424 25.18 -51.19 31.02
CA ALA A 424 24.78 -52.43 31.70
C ALA A 424 24.08 -53.46 30.77
N GLY A 425 23.80 -53.11 29.51
CA GLY A 425 23.15 -53.99 28.53
C GLY A 425 24.12 -54.42 27.43
N GLY A 426 24.78 -55.56 27.61
CA GLY A 426 25.81 -56.06 26.71
C GLY A 426 25.30 -56.42 25.32
N GLN A 427 25.73 -55.66 24.31
CA GLN A 427 26.14 -56.14 22.97
C GLN A 427 27.00 -55.03 22.32
N ALA A 428 28.32 -55.16 22.46
CA ALA A 428 29.30 -54.17 22.01
C ALA A 428 29.63 -54.36 20.51
N GLY A 429 29.05 -53.50 19.67
CA GLY A 429 29.51 -53.29 18.30
C GLY A 429 30.65 -52.25 18.21
N PRO A 430 31.26 -52.02 17.03
CA PRO A 430 32.50 -51.25 16.83
C PRO A 430 32.46 -49.78 17.29
N GLN A 431 31.32 -49.30 17.76
CA GLN A 431 31.05 -47.94 18.19
C GLN A 431 31.51 -47.65 19.64
N ALA A 432 31.69 -48.68 20.49
CA ALA A 432 32.12 -48.48 21.88
C ALA A 432 33.61 -48.10 22.02
N ALA A 433 34.48 -48.60 21.12
CA ALA A 433 35.90 -48.24 21.11
C ALA A 433 36.16 -46.81 20.58
N ALA A 434 35.29 -46.31 19.69
CA ALA A 434 35.36 -44.93 19.17
C ALA A 434 34.90 -43.89 20.21
N ALA A 435 33.96 -44.24 21.08
CA ALA A 435 33.47 -43.36 22.15
C ALA A 435 34.51 -43.16 23.27
N ALA A 436 35.27 -44.20 23.64
CA ALA A 436 36.33 -44.09 24.65
C ALA A 436 37.51 -43.23 24.16
N ALA A 437 37.86 -43.28 22.87
CA ALA A 437 38.90 -42.42 22.28
C ALA A 437 38.46 -40.95 22.12
N ALA A 438 37.16 -40.69 21.99
CA ALA A 438 36.61 -39.34 21.87
C ALA A 438 36.55 -38.58 23.21
N VAL A 439 36.49 -39.31 24.34
CA VAL A 439 36.44 -38.72 25.69
C VAL A 439 37.82 -38.24 26.15
N ASP A 440 38.91 -38.94 25.81
CA ASP A 440 40.29 -38.48 26.10
C ASP A 440 40.75 -37.34 25.17
N ALA A 441 40.21 -37.24 23.95
CA ALA A 441 40.52 -36.15 23.02
C ALA A 441 39.82 -34.82 23.35
N ALA A 442 38.78 -34.84 24.20
CA ALA A 442 38.02 -33.66 24.60
C ALA A 442 38.63 -32.88 25.79
N ALA A 443 39.74 -33.36 26.37
CA ALA A 443 40.41 -32.74 27.51
C ALA A 443 41.53 -31.74 27.16
N GLN A 444 41.79 -31.45 25.87
CA GLN A 444 42.80 -30.46 25.46
C GLN A 444 42.21 -29.19 24.82
N PRO A 445 42.67 -27.98 25.20
CA PRO A 445 42.19 -26.73 24.62
C PRO A 445 42.45 -26.67 23.11
N GLY A 446 41.39 -26.44 22.33
CA GLY A 446 41.46 -26.28 20.87
C GLY A 446 41.26 -27.56 20.04
N ALA A 447 40.98 -28.71 20.65
CA ALA A 447 40.67 -29.95 19.94
C ALA A 447 39.34 -29.88 19.17
N LEU A 448 38.30 -29.23 19.71
CA LEU A 448 37.01 -29.03 19.03
C LEU A 448 37.11 -28.21 17.74
N ARG A 449 38.04 -27.26 17.66
CA ARG A 449 38.27 -26.45 16.46
C ARG A 449 38.97 -27.25 15.35
N ARG A 450 39.86 -28.17 15.73
CA ARG A 450 40.54 -29.08 14.79
C ARG A 450 39.64 -30.22 14.35
N LEU A 451 38.77 -30.73 15.22
CA LEU A 451 37.76 -31.72 14.85
C LEU A 451 36.71 -31.12 13.91
N ALA A 452 36.24 -29.90 14.18
CA ALA A 452 35.36 -29.17 13.27
C ALA A 452 36.00 -28.91 11.90
N GLN A 453 37.29 -28.55 11.86
CA GLN A 453 38.05 -28.39 10.60
C GLN A 453 38.35 -29.71 9.89
N ALA A 454 38.49 -30.83 10.59
CA ALA A 454 38.73 -32.14 10.00
C ALA A 454 37.43 -32.80 9.50
N VAL A 455 36.31 -32.60 10.21
CA VAL A 455 34.97 -32.98 9.77
C VAL A 455 34.55 -32.12 8.56
N TRP A 456 34.87 -30.83 8.56
CA TRP A 456 34.68 -29.94 7.41
C TRP A 456 35.53 -30.33 6.18
N ARG A 457 36.75 -30.88 6.38
CA ARG A 457 37.60 -31.39 5.29
C ARG A 457 37.21 -32.80 4.79
N ARG A 458 36.61 -33.65 5.63
CA ARG A 458 36.16 -35.01 5.25
C ARG A 458 34.72 -35.07 4.75
N ALA A 459 33.87 -34.09 5.09
CA ALA A 459 32.49 -33.98 4.63
C ALA A 459 32.34 -33.23 3.29
N GLY A 460 33.44 -32.92 2.59
CA GLY A 460 33.40 -32.24 1.29
C GLY A 460 33.13 -30.75 1.43
N GLY A 461 34.20 -29.96 1.31
CA GLY A 461 34.12 -28.50 1.32
C GLY A 461 33.33 -27.92 0.14
N ALA A 462 32.97 -26.65 0.29
CA ALA A 462 32.35 -25.81 -0.73
C ALA A 462 33.04 -25.95 -2.10
N PRO A 463 32.28 -25.89 -3.22
CA PRO A 463 32.89 -25.83 -4.53
C PRO A 463 33.63 -24.50 -4.68
N SER A 464 34.89 -24.60 -5.09
CA SER A 464 35.62 -23.54 -5.76
C SER A 464 34.90 -23.14 -7.04
N VAL A 465 34.92 -21.84 -7.29
CA VAL A 465 34.75 -21.17 -8.57
C VAL A 465 35.37 -22.02 -9.71
N ASP A 466 34.53 -22.33 -10.70
CA ASP A 466 34.81 -22.88 -12.05
C ASP A 466 34.00 -24.12 -12.42
N ALA A 467 32.70 -23.93 -12.62
CA ALA A 467 31.88 -24.60 -13.64
C ALA A 467 30.49 -23.94 -13.64
N ARG A 468 30.04 -23.40 -14.78
CA ARG A 468 28.68 -22.86 -14.95
C ARG A 468 27.62 -23.97 -14.78
N PRO A 469 26.52 -23.70 -14.06
CA PRO A 469 25.20 -24.19 -14.43
C PRO A 469 24.21 -23.02 -14.54
N GLY A 470 23.72 -22.77 -15.75
CA GLY A 470 22.71 -21.76 -16.04
C GLY A 470 21.32 -22.16 -15.54
N GLY A 471 21.08 -22.03 -14.25
CA GLY A 471 19.74 -22.04 -13.65
C GLY A 471 19.48 -20.69 -13.01
N THR A 472 18.67 -19.86 -13.65
CA THR A 472 18.22 -18.55 -13.16
C THR A 472 17.51 -18.70 -11.80
N GLY A 473 17.50 -17.67 -10.95
CA GLY A 473 16.80 -17.66 -9.65
C GLY A 473 15.34 -18.14 -9.70
N GLN A 474 14.71 -18.10 -10.88
CA GLN A 474 13.42 -18.73 -11.17
C GLN A 474 13.35 -20.24 -10.89
N GLN A 475 14.43 -21.01 -11.07
CA GLN A 475 14.43 -22.46 -10.80
C GLN A 475 14.40 -22.78 -9.30
N GLN A 476 15.11 -21.99 -8.49
CA GLN A 476 15.06 -22.12 -7.02
C GLN A 476 13.71 -21.64 -6.46
N GLN A 477 13.12 -20.60 -7.05
CA GLN A 477 11.78 -20.12 -6.70
C GLN A 477 10.69 -21.15 -7.08
N GLN A 478 10.79 -21.79 -8.26
CA GLN A 478 9.91 -22.89 -8.65
C GLN A 478 10.04 -24.11 -7.74
N GLN A 479 11.24 -24.46 -7.29
CA GLN A 479 11.45 -25.55 -6.34
C GLN A 479 10.84 -25.25 -4.95
N ARG A 480 10.88 -24.01 -4.47
CA ARG A 480 10.25 -23.62 -3.19
C ARG A 480 8.72 -23.63 -3.25
N LEU A 481 8.13 -23.16 -4.36
CA LEU A 481 6.68 -23.27 -4.59
C LEU A 481 6.21 -24.73 -4.56
N GLN A 482 7.05 -25.67 -5.00
CA GLN A 482 6.77 -27.11 -4.98
C GLN A 482 7.05 -27.79 -3.62
N GLN A 483 7.74 -27.12 -2.68
CA GLN A 483 8.10 -27.67 -1.36
C GLN A 483 7.22 -27.17 -0.21
N SER A 484 6.31 -26.22 -0.44
CA SER A 484 5.40 -25.75 0.61
C SER A 484 4.12 -26.60 0.66
N ASP A 485 3.70 -27.02 1.85
CA ASP A 485 2.41 -27.69 2.11
C ASP A 485 1.19 -26.72 1.96
N PHE A 486 1.37 -25.66 1.18
CA PHE A 486 0.36 -24.65 0.96
C PHE A 486 -0.72 -25.16 0.00
N ALA A 487 -1.96 -25.07 0.43
CA ALA A 487 -3.12 -25.29 -0.42
C ALA A 487 -4.10 -24.13 -0.21
N PRO A 488 -4.51 -23.42 -1.28
CA PRO A 488 -5.59 -22.45 -1.18
C PRO A 488 -6.89 -23.17 -0.81
N TYR A 489 -7.86 -22.45 -0.23
CA TYR A 489 -9.16 -23.04 0.10
C TYR A 489 -9.96 -23.38 -1.17
N ASN A 490 -9.79 -22.56 -2.20
CA ASN A 490 -10.28 -22.71 -3.57
C ASN A 490 -9.55 -21.68 -4.43
N ASP A 491 -9.92 -21.57 -5.71
CA ASP A 491 -9.28 -20.65 -6.66
C ASP A 491 -9.37 -19.16 -6.28
N TYR A 492 -10.25 -18.78 -5.35
CA TYR A 492 -10.54 -17.39 -4.98
C TYR A 492 -10.21 -17.03 -3.53
N MET A 493 -9.87 -18.00 -2.68
CA MET A 493 -9.68 -17.79 -1.25
C MET A 493 -8.48 -18.57 -0.72
N ALA A 494 -7.60 -17.90 0.02
CA ALA A 494 -6.44 -18.54 0.64
C ALA A 494 -5.98 -17.82 1.91
N SER A 495 -5.15 -18.48 2.70
CA SER A 495 -4.49 -17.86 3.87
C SER A 495 -3.15 -17.26 3.47
N LEU A 496 -3.01 -15.94 3.54
CA LEU A 496 -1.78 -15.25 3.20
C LEU A 496 -0.66 -15.55 4.22
N ALA A 497 -1.00 -15.71 5.49
CA ALA A 497 -0.06 -16.12 6.54
C ALA A 497 0.57 -17.51 6.30
N LYS A 498 -0.08 -18.36 5.49
CA LYS A 498 0.43 -19.68 5.10
C LYS A 498 1.01 -19.71 3.69
N ALA A 499 0.98 -18.59 2.97
CA ALA A 499 1.45 -18.52 1.61
C ALA A 499 2.96 -18.85 1.52
N PRO A 500 3.42 -19.33 0.36
CA PRO A 500 4.83 -19.65 0.16
C PRO A 500 5.73 -18.44 0.47
N LEU A 501 6.91 -18.72 1.04
CA LEU A 501 7.93 -17.70 1.26
C LEU A 501 8.54 -17.30 -0.09
N ASP A 502 8.50 -16.01 -0.39
CA ASP A 502 9.13 -15.42 -1.56
C ASP A 502 10.54 -14.92 -1.22
N VAL A 503 10.65 -14.16 -0.12
CA VAL A 503 11.91 -13.68 0.45
C VAL A 503 12.02 -14.15 1.90
N GLU A 504 13.18 -14.64 2.30
CA GLU A 504 13.48 -14.98 3.69
C GLU A 504 14.94 -14.61 3.99
N SER A 505 15.13 -13.89 5.09
CA SER A 505 16.42 -13.52 5.64
C SER A 505 16.32 -13.45 7.15
N GLU A 506 17.44 -13.23 7.85
CA GLU A 506 17.42 -12.97 9.29
C GLU A 506 16.70 -11.66 9.67
N TYR A 507 16.49 -10.76 8.70
CA TYR A 507 15.95 -9.42 8.92
C TYR A 507 14.49 -9.25 8.46
N ALA A 508 14.05 -10.04 7.47
CA ALA A 508 12.74 -9.90 6.86
C ALA A 508 12.23 -11.21 6.26
N SER A 509 10.92 -11.41 6.28
CA SER A 509 10.24 -12.52 5.60
C SER A 509 9.05 -12.01 4.80
N TRP A 510 8.92 -12.46 3.55
CA TRP A 510 7.83 -12.08 2.64
C TRP A 510 7.09 -13.35 2.22
N ARG A 511 5.78 -13.39 2.45
CA ARG A 511 4.90 -14.45 1.97
C ARG A 511 3.98 -13.89 0.91
N ALA A 512 3.99 -14.48 -0.28
CA ALA A 512 3.29 -13.92 -1.44
C ALA A 512 2.20 -14.86 -1.95
N LEU A 513 0.99 -14.33 -2.13
CA LEU A 513 -0.04 -14.90 -2.97
C LEU A 513 0.07 -14.24 -4.34
N THR A 514 0.54 -15.02 -5.31
CA THR A 514 0.55 -14.67 -6.73
C THR A 514 -0.54 -15.45 -7.47
N TYR A 515 -0.87 -15.05 -8.70
CA TYR A 515 -1.84 -15.80 -9.52
C TYR A 515 -1.47 -17.29 -9.74
N LYS A 516 -0.20 -17.64 -9.60
CA LYS A 516 0.27 -19.05 -9.73
C LYS A 516 -0.20 -19.94 -8.58
N VAL A 517 -0.45 -19.34 -7.40
CA VAL A 517 -0.84 -20.07 -6.18
C VAL A 517 -2.28 -19.79 -5.78
N LEU A 518 -2.82 -18.64 -6.16
CA LEU A 518 -4.23 -18.28 -6.01
C LEU A 518 -4.75 -17.74 -7.36
N PRO A 519 -5.29 -18.60 -8.24
CA PRO A 519 -5.68 -18.24 -9.61
C PRO A 519 -6.62 -17.03 -9.73
N GLY A 520 -7.48 -16.80 -8.73
CA GLY A 520 -8.40 -15.67 -8.69
C GLY A 520 -7.73 -14.30 -8.78
N LEU A 521 -6.47 -14.18 -8.35
CA LEU A 521 -5.67 -12.96 -8.46
C LEU A 521 -5.36 -12.56 -9.92
N GLU A 522 -5.38 -13.51 -10.86
CA GLU A 522 -5.29 -13.18 -12.28
C GLU A 522 -6.55 -12.45 -12.78
N ARG A 523 -7.71 -12.73 -12.17
CA ARG A 523 -9.00 -12.12 -12.56
C ARG A 523 -9.23 -10.75 -11.92
N THR A 524 -8.45 -10.38 -10.92
CA THR A 524 -8.48 -9.07 -10.25
C THR A 524 -7.21 -8.26 -10.52
N ASP A 525 -6.38 -8.72 -11.46
CA ASP A 525 -5.06 -8.18 -11.82
C ASP A 525 -4.26 -7.67 -10.61
N SER A 526 -4.08 -8.52 -9.59
CA SER A 526 -3.46 -8.11 -8.34
C SER A 526 -2.53 -9.15 -7.73
N GLU A 527 -1.72 -8.73 -6.76
CA GLU A 527 -0.87 -9.59 -5.94
C GLU A 527 -0.99 -9.15 -4.47
N ALA A 528 -0.89 -10.10 -3.54
CA ALA A 528 -0.93 -9.82 -2.11
C ALA A 528 0.28 -10.42 -1.41
N VAL A 529 0.99 -9.61 -0.62
CA VAL A 529 2.20 -10.00 0.09
C VAL A 529 2.08 -9.62 1.56
N LEU A 530 2.41 -10.55 2.44
CA LEU A 530 2.59 -10.29 3.87
C LEU A 530 4.08 -10.15 4.13
N THR A 531 4.48 -8.99 4.63
CA THR A 531 5.87 -8.65 4.92
C THR A 531 6.07 -8.50 6.42
N GLU A 532 7.00 -9.27 6.98
CA GLU A 532 7.49 -9.10 8.35
C GLU A 532 8.89 -8.48 8.29
N LEU A 533 9.05 -7.33 8.95
CA LEU A 533 10.34 -6.67 9.13
C LEU A 533 10.75 -6.81 10.60
N GLY A 534 11.83 -7.55 10.85
CA GLY A 534 12.38 -7.78 12.18
C GLY A 534 12.85 -6.50 12.87
N ALA A 535 13.25 -6.63 14.13
CA ALA A 535 13.80 -5.50 14.89
C ALA A 535 15.05 -4.91 14.22
N CYS A 536 15.14 -3.58 14.19
CA CYS A 536 16.26 -2.84 13.61
C CYS A 536 16.63 -3.27 12.18
N SER A 537 15.61 -3.56 11.36
CA SER A 537 15.77 -4.04 9.98
C SER A 537 15.28 -3.02 8.96
N MET A 538 15.55 -3.29 7.68
CA MET A 538 14.92 -2.56 6.58
C MET A 538 14.67 -3.50 5.40
N SER A 539 13.67 -3.20 4.59
CA SER A 539 13.57 -3.77 3.26
C SER A 539 14.67 -3.19 2.36
N ALA A 540 15.09 -3.98 1.38
CA ALA A 540 16.05 -3.50 0.38
C ALA A 540 15.42 -2.36 -0.44
N LEU A 541 16.25 -1.41 -0.85
CA LEU A 541 15.86 -0.35 -1.77
C LEU A 541 15.36 -0.96 -3.08
N HIS A 542 14.14 -0.62 -3.49
CA HIS A 542 13.55 -1.14 -4.71
C HIS A 542 12.52 -0.19 -5.32
N PHE A 543 12.04 -0.55 -6.51
CA PHE A 543 10.86 0.04 -7.12
C PHE A 543 10.12 -1.02 -7.94
N GLN A 544 8.82 -0.79 -8.13
CA GLN A 544 7.98 -1.62 -9.00
C GLN A 544 7.99 -1.06 -10.42
N THR A 545 8.11 -1.89 -11.46
CA THR A 545 8.09 -1.40 -12.85
C THR A 545 6.70 -1.31 -13.47
N ASP A 546 5.80 -2.17 -13.04
CA ASP A 546 4.51 -2.44 -13.70
C ASP A 546 3.31 -2.41 -12.75
N SER A 547 3.54 -2.25 -11.45
CA SER A 547 2.51 -2.14 -10.43
C SER A 547 2.69 -0.89 -9.58
N ASP A 548 1.58 -0.34 -9.11
CA ASP A 548 1.58 0.52 -7.94
C ASP A 548 1.55 -0.38 -6.69
N GLU A 549 2.14 0.10 -5.60
CA GLU A 549 2.27 -0.63 -4.34
C GLU A 549 1.47 0.07 -3.24
N PHE A 550 0.63 -0.72 -2.56
CA PHE A 550 -0.26 -0.28 -1.51
C PHE A 550 0.13 -0.98 -0.21
N THR A 551 0.86 -0.27 0.65
CA THR A 551 1.42 -0.87 1.86
C THR A 551 0.66 -0.39 3.09
N THR A 552 -0.06 -1.29 3.74
CA THR A 552 -0.79 -1.05 5.00
C THR A 552 -0.01 -1.61 6.18
N VAL A 553 0.14 -0.83 7.25
CA VAL A 553 0.70 -1.35 8.51
C VAL A 553 -0.37 -2.14 9.26
N LEU A 554 -0.11 -3.42 9.53
CA LEU A 554 -0.99 -4.28 10.32
C LEU A 554 -0.66 -4.23 11.81
N SER A 555 0.62 -4.20 12.16
CA SER A 555 1.10 -4.12 13.55
C SER A 555 2.51 -3.53 13.62
N GLY A 556 2.83 -2.84 14.72
CA GLY A 556 4.09 -2.12 14.89
C GLY A 556 4.08 -0.75 14.22
N THR A 557 5.27 -0.16 14.02
CA THR A 557 5.47 1.07 13.26
C THR A 557 6.66 0.91 12.32
N VAL A 558 6.69 1.68 11.24
CA VAL A 558 7.79 1.62 10.26
C VAL A 558 8.00 2.98 9.62
N ASP A 559 9.25 3.32 9.31
CA ASP A 559 9.53 4.47 8.48
C ASP A 559 9.47 4.08 7.01
N MET A 560 8.58 4.72 6.26
CA MET A 560 8.58 4.70 4.81
C MET A 560 9.52 5.78 4.29
N ILE A 561 10.42 5.38 3.40
CA ILE A 561 11.30 6.28 2.68
C ILE A 561 10.96 6.21 1.18
N LEU A 562 10.60 7.35 0.59
CA LEU A 562 10.25 7.49 -0.82
C LEU A 562 11.17 8.48 -1.54
N MET A 563 11.47 8.22 -2.81
CA MET A 563 12.24 9.11 -3.70
C MET A 563 11.51 9.31 -5.04
N PRO A 564 10.37 10.03 -5.06
CA PRO A 564 9.49 10.11 -6.24
C PRO A 564 10.12 10.75 -7.48
N ASN A 565 11.10 11.65 -7.30
CA ASN A 565 11.81 12.32 -8.39
C ASN A 565 13.34 12.09 -8.33
N GLY A 566 13.79 11.03 -7.65
CA GLY A 566 15.22 10.66 -7.52
C GLY A 566 16.12 11.62 -6.72
N THR A 567 15.64 12.81 -6.36
CA THR A 567 16.45 13.89 -5.75
C THR A 567 15.93 14.35 -4.39
N ARG A 568 14.64 14.14 -4.10
CA ARG A 568 14.02 14.50 -2.82
C ARG A 568 13.59 13.24 -2.08
N LYS A 569 14.16 13.04 -0.89
CA LYS A 569 13.75 12.01 0.06
C LYS A 569 12.50 12.48 0.81
N VAL A 570 11.45 11.67 0.81
CA VAL A 570 10.28 11.80 1.68
C VAL A 570 10.41 10.71 2.74
N VAL A 571 10.37 11.09 4.01
CA VAL A 571 10.40 10.14 5.14
C VAL A 571 9.13 10.32 5.95
N ARG A 572 8.43 9.23 6.23
CA ARG A 572 7.23 9.23 7.08
C ARG A 572 7.20 7.99 7.94
N THR A 573 6.94 8.18 9.22
CA THR A 573 6.62 7.08 10.12
C THR A 573 5.16 6.71 9.93
N MET A 574 4.93 5.43 9.66
CA MET A 574 3.63 4.82 9.49
C MET A 574 3.24 4.06 10.76
N GLN A 575 1.97 4.12 11.11
CA GLN A 575 1.33 3.45 12.23
C GLN A 575 0.25 2.48 11.72
N PRO A 576 -0.29 1.59 12.57
CA PRO A 576 -1.37 0.68 12.15
C PRO A 576 -2.52 1.45 11.49
N ASP A 577 -3.07 0.88 10.42
CA ASP A 577 -4.08 1.47 9.52
C ASP A 577 -3.59 2.57 8.57
N ASP A 578 -2.35 3.04 8.70
CA ASP A 578 -1.74 3.87 7.66
C ASP A 578 -1.48 3.05 6.40
N VAL A 579 -1.79 3.65 5.27
CA VAL A 579 -1.54 3.15 3.93
C VAL A 579 -0.58 4.08 3.23
N ALA A 580 0.50 3.50 2.73
CA ALA A 580 1.37 4.10 1.74
C ALA A 580 0.88 3.74 0.34
N VAL A 581 0.69 4.75 -0.50
CA VAL A 581 0.41 4.61 -1.93
C VAL A 581 1.67 4.98 -2.68
N ILE A 582 2.32 3.97 -3.27
CA ILE A 582 3.62 4.10 -3.92
C ILE A 582 3.46 3.82 -5.40
N PRO A 583 3.43 4.87 -6.25
CA PRO A 583 3.29 4.68 -7.68
C PRO A 583 4.44 3.88 -8.29
N ARG A 584 4.16 3.18 -9.39
CA ARG A 584 5.16 2.48 -10.20
C ARG A 584 6.32 3.40 -10.57
N GLY A 585 7.54 2.86 -10.55
CA GLY A 585 8.77 3.57 -10.84
C GLY A 585 9.31 4.42 -9.69
N VAL A 586 8.58 4.55 -8.57
CA VAL A 586 9.06 5.28 -7.40
C VAL A 586 9.97 4.40 -6.56
N VAL A 587 11.22 4.86 -6.41
CA VAL A 587 12.22 4.19 -5.56
C VAL A 587 11.87 4.40 -4.09
N HIS A 588 11.81 3.32 -3.33
CA HIS A 588 11.43 3.35 -1.92
C HIS A 588 12.02 2.18 -1.12
N TYR A 589 11.93 2.29 0.21
CA TYR A 589 12.16 1.21 1.16
C TYR A 589 11.45 1.51 2.48
N PHE A 590 11.36 0.48 3.31
CA PHE A 590 10.78 0.54 4.65
C PHE A 590 11.85 0.21 5.68
N ALA A 591 11.98 1.05 6.71
CA ALA A 591 12.94 0.86 7.78
C ALA A 591 12.21 0.68 9.12
N ASN A 592 12.37 -0.50 9.72
CA ASN A 592 11.91 -0.75 11.07
C ASN A 592 13.02 -0.39 12.07
N ALA A 593 12.99 0.84 12.58
CA ALA A 593 13.94 1.29 13.60
C ALA A 593 13.62 0.75 15.01
N ASN A 594 12.51 0.05 15.19
CA ASN A 594 12.06 -0.43 16.50
C ASN A 594 12.76 -1.74 16.91
N CYS A 595 12.59 -2.09 18.19
CA CYS A 595 13.10 -3.33 18.78
C CYS A 595 12.15 -4.53 18.64
N GLU A 596 11.00 -4.35 17.96
CA GLU A 596 9.98 -5.37 17.74
C GLU A 596 9.74 -5.57 16.25
N THR A 597 9.13 -6.69 15.88
CA THR A 597 8.80 -6.98 14.48
C THR A 597 7.59 -6.16 14.05
N THR A 598 7.67 -5.56 12.88
CA THR A 598 6.55 -4.86 12.25
C THR A 598 5.98 -5.71 11.13
N THR A 599 4.65 -5.80 11.05
CA THR A 599 3.94 -6.57 10.01
C THR A 599 3.23 -5.62 9.05
N LEU A 600 3.47 -5.81 7.76
CA LEU A 600 2.91 -5.01 6.67
C LEU A 600 2.10 -5.92 5.74
N LEU A 601 0.92 -5.45 5.34
CA LEU A 601 0.20 -5.96 4.19
C LEU A 601 0.59 -5.12 2.98
N VAL A 602 1.03 -5.77 1.91
CA VAL A 602 1.37 -5.11 0.65
C VAL A 602 0.45 -5.66 -0.43
N LEU A 603 -0.36 -4.79 -1.03
CA LEU A 603 -1.21 -5.13 -2.17
C LEU A 603 -0.69 -4.43 -3.42
N PHE A 604 -0.85 -5.10 -4.55
CA PHE A 604 -0.43 -4.62 -5.87
C PHE A 604 -1.63 -4.63 -6.81
N ASN A 605 -1.75 -3.62 -7.67
CA ASN A 605 -2.75 -3.56 -8.74
C ASN A 605 -2.18 -4.10 -10.08
N SER A 606 -1.33 -5.12 -9.99
CA SER A 606 -0.89 -5.92 -11.13
C SER A 606 -0.65 -7.35 -10.66
N LYS A 607 -1.05 -8.34 -11.45
CA LYS A 607 -0.80 -9.77 -11.16
C LYS A 607 0.66 -10.20 -11.30
N ALA A 608 1.52 -9.32 -11.82
CA ALA A 608 2.91 -9.61 -12.11
C ALA A 608 3.83 -8.49 -11.63
N ALA A 609 3.65 -8.05 -10.38
CA ALA A 609 4.44 -6.95 -9.80
C ALA A 609 5.95 -7.26 -9.85
N SER A 610 6.64 -6.60 -10.78
CA SER A 610 8.06 -6.78 -11.04
C SER A 610 8.87 -5.80 -10.20
N ARG A 611 9.70 -6.36 -9.31
CA ARG A 611 10.57 -5.63 -8.38
C ARG A 611 11.97 -5.51 -8.97
N ILE A 612 12.46 -4.29 -9.11
CA ILE A 612 13.87 -4.01 -9.42
C ILE A 612 14.54 -3.53 -8.14
N TYR A 613 15.67 -4.14 -7.80
CA TYR A 613 16.51 -3.81 -6.65
C TYR A 613 17.78 -3.12 -7.18
N PRO A 614 17.83 -1.77 -7.24
CA PRO A 614 18.91 -1.07 -7.91
C PRO A 614 20.30 -1.46 -7.41
N MET A 615 20.46 -1.80 -6.13
CA MET A 615 21.76 -2.14 -5.57
C MET A 615 22.29 -3.50 -6.03
N THR A 616 21.42 -4.48 -6.27
CA THR A 616 21.82 -5.79 -6.80
C THR A 616 21.82 -5.78 -8.33
N ASP A 617 20.81 -5.14 -8.94
CA ASP A 617 20.67 -5.14 -10.39
C ASP A 617 21.73 -4.25 -11.06
N LEU A 618 22.25 -3.24 -10.35
CA LEU A 618 23.45 -2.50 -10.76
C LEU A 618 24.68 -3.42 -10.86
N MET A 619 24.83 -4.38 -9.93
CA MET A 619 25.94 -5.35 -9.96
C MET A 619 25.82 -6.35 -11.11
N ASP A 620 24.60 -6.54 -11.64
CA ASP A 620 24.32 -7.39 -12.80
C ASP A 620 24.39 -6.61 -14.13
N MET A 621 24.64 -5.29 -14.10
CA MET A 621 24.82 -4.52 -15.32
C MET A 621 26.12 -4.91 -16.03
N PRO A 622 26.14 -4.95 -17.38
CA PRO A 622 27.37 -5.15 -18.11
C PRO A 622 28.37 -4.07 -17.70
N ALA A 623 29.62 -4.44 -17.41
CA ALA A 623 30.67 -3.51 -16.99
C ALA A 623 30.86 -2.30 -17.94
N SER A 624 30.40 -2.39 -19.19
CA SER A 624 30.35 -1.26 -20.15
C SER A 624 29.39 -0.12 -19.77
N VAL A 625 28.55 -0.30 -18.76
CA VAL A 625 27.57 0.69 -18.26
C VAL A 625 28.07 1.39 -16.99
N GLU A 626 29.08 0.84 -16.30
CA GLU A 626 29.68 1.44 -15.09
C GLU A 626 30.64 2.61 -15.41
N THR A 627 31.10 2.71 -16.66
CA THR A 627 31.89 3.83 -17.20
C THR A 627 30.98 4.92 -17.77
#